data_AF-A0A316NRA9-F1
#
_entry.id   AF-A0A316NRA9-F1
#
_cell.length_a   1.000
_cell.length_b   1.000
_cell.length_c   1.000
_cell.angle_alpha   90.00
_cell.angle_beta   90.00
_cell.angle_gamma   90.00
#
_symmetry.space_group_name_H-M   'P 1'
#
loop_
_entity.id
_entity.type
_entity.pdbx_description
1 polymer ?
#
loop_
_entity_poly.entity_id
_entity_poly.type
_entity_poly.pdbx_seq_one_letter_code
_entity_poly.pdbx_strand_id
1 'polypeptide(L)'
;MKNPLSSILNFFKNNKQPAQFSLDIDKLDNCILLAMLYISRNTTESGKYVYRSNTDVQTRYSDKQYSSLRHAGMLYSMYLCETLLGNTAIQNKRFAASEYFIKNYVKRVNSDMYGVVSKPFEEAPVLLATSGGTGLGLIALSNLLEENRISKTILQKMGNFLLFMQNEFGDFWPSYEFG
;
A
#
# COMPACT_ATOMS: atom_id res chain seq x y z
N MET A 1 -34.27 -21.92 -18.83
CA MET A 1 -33.07 -21.64 -17.99
C MET A 1 -33.08 -20.16 -17.63
N LYS A 2 -33.06 -19.81 -16.33
CA LYS A 2 -33.06 -18.41 -15.90
C LYS A 2 -31.67 -17.80 -16.14
N ASN A 3 -31.63 -16.65 -16.80
CA ASN A 3 -30.39 -15.91 -17.06
C ASN A 3 -29.77 -15.45 -15.72
N PRO A 4 -28.55 -15.88 -15.36
CA PRO A 4 -27.92 -15.54 -14.08
C PRO A 4 -27.59 -14.03 -13.95
N LEU A 5 -27.60 -13.26 -15.04
CA LEU A 5 -27.44 -11.81 -14.99
C LEU A 5 -28.72 -11.10 -14.51
N SER A 6 -29.91 -11.70 -14.69
CA SER A 6 -31.17 -11.05 -14.30
C SER A 6 -31.42 -11.11 -12.79
N SER A 7 -30.91 -12.12 -12.08
CA SER A 7 -30.95 -12.18 -10.61
C SER A 7 -29.99 -11.16 -9.97
N ILE A 8 -28.82 -10.96 -10.57
CA ILE A 8 -27.82 -9.98 -10.10
C ILE A 8 -28.32 -8.55 -10.33
N LEU A 9 -28.87 -8.26 -11.52
CA LEU A 9 -29.46 -6.94 -11.81
C LEU A 9 -30.67 -6.63 -10.93
N ASN A 10 -31.47 -7.63 -10.55
CA ASN A 10 -32.58 -7.46 -9.61
C ASN A 10 -32.11 -7.25 -8.16
N PHE A 11 -30.99 -7.85 -7.75
CA PHE A 11 -30.37 -7.59 -6.45
C PHE A 11 -29.91 -6.13 -6.31
N PHE A 12 -29.33 -5.54 -7.37
CA PHE A 12 -28.93 -4.13 -7.36
C PHE A 12 -30.10 -3.15 -7.54
N LYS A 13 -31.16 -3.54 -8.27
CA LYS A 13 -32.35 -2.69 -8.46
C LYS A 13 -33.24 -2.60 -7.21
N ASN A 14 -33.33 -3.68 -6.42
CA ASN A 14 -34.21 -3.74 -5.26
C ASN A 14 -33.57 -3.21 -3.96
N ASN A 15 -32.24 -3.06 -3.91
CA ASN A 15 -31.54 -2.45 -2.77
C ASN A 15 -31.31 -0.94 -2.98
N LYS A 16 -32.37 -0.21 -3.33
CA LYS A 16 -32.38 1.26 -3.30
C LYS A 16 -32.65 1.78 -1.89
N GLN A 17 -31.66 1.65 -1.02
CA GLN A 17 -31.17 2.77 -0.22
C GLN A 17 -29.66 2.52 -0.07
N PRO A 18 -28.77 3.47 -0.38
CA PRO A 18 -27.42 3.38 0.15
C PRO A 18 -27.59 3.17 1.65
N ALA A 19 -26.94 2.14 2.22
CA ALA A 19 -26.97 1.94 3.65
C ALA A 19 -26.72 3.30 4.29
N GLN A 20 -27.71 3.82 5.03
CA GLN A 20 -27.58 5.09 5.71
C GLN A 20 -26.61 4.85 6.86
N PHE A 21 -25.32 4.87 6.54
CA PHE A 21 -24.25 4.82 7.51
C PHE A 21 -24.33 6.12 8.29
N SER A 22 -25.02 6.09 9.44
CA SER A 22 -24.75 7.06 10.48
C SER A 22 -23.31 6.79 10.94
N LEU A 23 -22.37 7.61 10.45
CA LEU A 23 -21.00 7.57 10.89
C LEU A 23 -20.99 8.07 12.34
N ASP A 24 -21.01 7.10 13.25
CA ASP A 24 -20.80 7.36 14.66
C ASP A 24 -19.33 7.74 14.83
N ILE A 25 -19.07 9.03 15.05
CA ILE A 25 -17.72 9.61 15.09
C ILE A 25 -16.88 8.90 16.15
N ASP A 26 -17.47 8.57 17.30
CA ASP A 26 -16.80 7.84 18.37
C ASP A 26 -16.39 6.42 17.93
N LYS A 27 -17.18 5.77 17.06
CA LYS A 27 -16.81 4.47 16.47
C LYS A 27 -15.69 4.63 15.44
N LEU A 28 -15.68 5.70 14.66
CA LEU A 28 -14.63 5.93 13.66
C LEU A 28 -13.27 6.12 14.34
N ASP A 29 -13.19 6.97 15.37
CA ASP A 29 -11.96 7.24 16.10
C ASP A 29 -11.42 5.96 16.76
N ASN A 30 -12.30 5.16 17.36
CA ASN A 30 -11.95 3.86 17.90
C ASN A 30 -11.43 2.90 16.83
N CYS A 31 -12.04 2.86 15.63
CA CYS A 31 -11.56 2.04 14.52
C CYS A 31 -10.17 2.48 14.04
N ILE A 32 -9.91 3.79 13.93
CA ILE A 32 -8.60 4.31 13.53
C ILE A 32 -7.56 3.96 14.59
N LEU A 33 -7.87 4.17 15.88
CA LEU A 33 -6.97 3.81 16.98
C LEU A 33 -6.62 2.31 16.98
N LEU A 34 -7.62 1.43 16.81
CA LEU A 34 -7.38 -0.01 16.73
C LEU A 34 -6.52 -0.40 15.52
N ALA A 35 -6.76 0.23 14.37
CA ALA A 35 -5.94 0.02 13.17
C ALA A 35 -4.49 0.49 13.40
N MET A 36 -4.28 1.64 14.04
CA MET A 36 -2.96 2.15 14.39
C MET A 36 -2.22 1.21 15.36
N LEU A 37 -2.90 0.75 16.41
CA LEU A 37 -2.33 -0.19 17.37
C LEU A 37 -1.95 -1.50 16.68
N TYR A 38 -2.78 -1.99 15.76
CA TYR A 38 -2.45 -3.15 14.95
C TYR A 38 -1.21 -2.90 14.09
N ILE A 39 -1.17 -1.82 13.31
CA ILE A 39 -0.05 -1.46 12.45
C ILE A 39 1.25 -1.34 13.25
N SER A 40 1.21 -0.61 14.38
CA SER A 40 2.38 -0.38 15.23
C SER A 40 2.92 -1.69 15.82
N ARG A 41 2.05 -2.54 16.38
CA ARG A 41 2.44 -3.84 16.96
C ARG A 41 2.96 -4.84 15.93
N ASN A 42 2.51 -4.72 14.69
CA ASN A 42 2.90 -5.61 13.60
C ASN A 42 4.04 -5.03 12.74
N THR A 43 4.60 -3.88 13.11
CA THR A 43 5.81 -3.33 12.47
C THR A 43 7.01 -3.62 13.36
N THR A 44 7.93 -4.44 12.86
CA THR A 44 9.15 -4.83 13.58
C THR A 44 10.07 -3.63 13.79
N GLU A 45 11.05 -3.76 14.69
CA GLU A 45 12.09 -2.73 14.88
C GLU A 45 12.95 -2.51 13.63
N SER A 46 13.08 -3.53 12.77
CA SER A 46 13.74 -3.42 11.46
C SER A 46 12.86 -2.75 10.39
N GLY A 47 11.64 -2.34 10.74
CA GLY A 47 10.69 -1.70 9.84
C GLY A 47 9.88 -2.66 8.97
N LYS A 48 10.03 -3.98 9.07
CA LYS A 48 9.20 -4.93 8.31
C LYS A 48 7.79 -4.96 8.88
N TYR A 49 6.78 -4.80 8.02
CA TYR A 49 5.38 -4.96 8.42
C TYR A 49 4.89 -6.40 8.22
N VAL A 50 4.41 -7.01 9.30
CA VAL A 50 3.93 -8.40 9.33
C VAL A 50 2.40 -8.39 9.43
N TYR A 51 1.72 -8.53 8.29
CA TYR A 51 0.26 -8.55 8.26
C TYR A 51 -0.29 -9.98 8.27
N ARG A 52 -1.49 -10.13 8.84
CA ARG A 52 -2.27 -11.37 8.76
C ARG A 52 -3.19 -11.34 7.54
N SER A 53 -3.26 -12.42 6.79
CA SER A 53 -4.18 -12.55 5.64
C SER A 53 -5.51 -13.23 6.01
N ASN A 54 -5.64 -13.78 7.20
CA ASN A 54 -6.85 -14.41 7.72
C ASN A 54 -7.20 -13.86 9.13
N THR A 55 -8.50 -13.75 9.42
CA THR A 55 -9.05 -13.28 10.69
C THR A 55 -8.99 -14.34 11.80
N ASP A 56 -8.79 -15.61 11.45
CA ASP A 56 -8.56 -16.67 12.43
C ASP A 56 -7.22 -16.47 13.16
N VAL A 57 -7.31 -16.31 14.48
CA VAL A 57 -6.17 -16.06 15.37
C VAL A 57 -5.23 -17.26 15.51
N GLN A 58 -5.70 -18.47 15.21
CA GLN A 58 -4.92 -19.71 15.32
C GLN A 58 -4.11 -20.02 14.05
N THR A 59 -4.40 -19.34 12.93
CA THR A 59 -3.65 -19.53 11.69
C THR A 59 -2.19 -19.09 11.88
N ARG A 60 -1.26 -20.02 11.70
CA ARG A 60 0.19 -19.75 11.69
C ARG A 60 0.62 -19.32 10.29
N TYR A 61 1.20 -18.14 10.17
CA TYR A 61 1.65 -17.60 8.88
C TYR A 61 3.12 -17.90 8.65
N SER A 62 3.43 -18.27 7.40
CA SER A 62 4.80 -18.28 6.93
C SER A 62 5.26 -16.83 6.71
N ASP A 63 6.46 -16.52 7.18
CA ASP A 63 7.17 -15.27 6.95
C ASP A 63 7.76 -15.13 5.53
N LYS A 64 7.59 -16.16 4.70
CA LYS A 64 8.11 -16.27 3.33
C LYS A 64 7.38 -15.39 2.33
N GLN A 65 6.09 -15.12 2.55
CA GLN A 65 5.29 -14.27 1.67
C GLN A 65 5.18 -12.88 2.28
N TYR A 66 5.45 -11.87 1.47
CA TYR A 66 5.37 -10.47 1.86
C TYR A 66 4.73 -9.67 0.73
N SER A 67 4.24 -8.46 1.00
CA SER A 67 3.61 -7.61 -0.01
C SER A 67 4.05 -6.17 0.18
N SER A 68 4.84 -5.71 -0.77
CA SER A 68 5.28 -4.35 -0.99
C SER A 68 4.09 -3.39 -1.07
N LEU A 69 3.00 -3.79 -1.74
CA LEU A 69 1.77 -3.02 -1.83
C LEU A 69 1.14 -2.75 -0.46
N ARG A 70 1.01 -3.79 0.38
CA ARG A 70 0.46 -3.66 1.74
C ARG A 70 1.38 -2.82 2.62
N HIS A 71 2.68 -2.93 2.43
CA HIS A 71 3.65 -2.10 3.14
C HIS A 71 3.54 -0.63 2.77
N ALA A 72 3.44 -0.31 1.47
CA ALA A 72 3.23 1.06 1.00
C ALA A 72 1.93 1.66 1.55
N GLY A 73 0.84 0.89 1.53
CA GLY A 73 -0.43 1.30 2.14
C GLY A 73 -0.32 1.56 3.64
N MET A 74 0.43 0.71 4.36
CA MET A 74 0.71 0.90 5.78
C MET A 74 1.49 2.20 6.06
N LEU A 75 2.52 2.50 5.27
CA LEU A 75 3.29 3.76 5.39
C LEU A 75 2.41 4.99 5.20
N TYR A 76 1.55 4.96 4.19
CA TYR A 76 0.60 6.05 3.96
C TYR A 76 -0.35 6.23 5.14
N SER A 77 -0.90 5.13 5.70
CA SER A 77 -1.76 5.18 6.88
C SER A 77 -1.04 5.72 8.11
N MET A 78 0.21 5.32 8.37
CA MET A 78 1.01 5.86 9.48
C MET A 78 1.18 7.38 9.35
N TYR A 79 1.53 7.86 8.16
CA TYR A 79 1.67 9.28 7.90
C TYR A 79 0.36 10.05 8.13
N LEU A 80 -0.78 9.55 7.62
CA LEU A 80 -2.07 10.19 7.85
C LEU A 80 -2.42 10.28 9.35
N CYS A 81 -2.07 9.25 10.12
CA CYS A 81 -2.32 9.28 11.57
C CYS A 81 -1.45 10.32 12.28
N GLU A 82 -0.18 10.47 11.87
CA GLU A 82 0.69 11.52 12.40
C GLU A 82 0.15 12.92 12.08
N THR A 83 -0.26 13.16 10.83
CA THR A 83 -0.67 14.50 10.38
C THR A 83 -2.09 14.88 10.80
N LEU A 84 -3.04 13.94 10.76
CA LEU A 84 -4.45 14.24 11.01
C LEU A 84 -4.82 14.11 12.49
N LEU A 85 -4.17 13.20 13.23
CA LEU A 85 -4.45 12.96 14.65
C LEU A 85 -3.40 13.57 15.58
N GLY A 86 -2.32 14.14 15.04
CA GLY A 86 -1.21 14.67 15.82
C GLY A 86 -0.43 13.60 16.60
N ASN A 87 -0.61 12.32 16.26
CA ASN A 87 0.01 11.22 16.99
C ASN A 87 1.38 10.87 16.42
N THR A 88 2.43 11.44 17.00
CA THR A 88 3.82 11.22 16.59
C THR A 88 4.45 9.96 17.20
N ALA A 89 3.73 9.19 18.02
CA ALA A 89 4.28 8.01 18.71
C ALA A 89 4.75 6.91 17.74
N ILE A 90 4.23 6.90 16.51
CA ILE A 90 4.58 5.91 15.47
C ILE A 90 5.64 6.43 14.48
N GLN A 91 6.09 7.67 14.60
CA GLN A 91 6.96 8.33 13.61
C GLN A 91 8.28 7.60 13.40
N ASN A 92 8.96 7.21 14.50
CA ASN A 92 10.21 6.44 14.39
C ASN A 92 9.98 5.07 13.73
N LYS A 93 8.84 4.43 13.99
CA LYS A 93 8.46 3.18 13.31
C LYS A 93 8.18 3.42 11.82
N ARG A 94 7.51 4.51 11.45
CA ARG A 94 7.31 4.91 10.05
C ARG A 94 8.64 5.12 9.34
N PHE A 95 9.61 5.78 9.98
CA PHE A 95 10.96 5.96 9.41
C PHE A 95 11.66 4.64 9.16
N ALA A 96 11.74 3.76 10.17
CA ALA A 96 12.33 2.44 10.01
C ALA A 96 11.63 1.63 8.89
N ALA A 97 10.29 1.68 8.86
CA ALA A 97 9.51 1.01 7.82
C ALA A 97 9.71 1.60 6.43
N SER A 98 9.94 2.91 6.32
CA SER A 98 10.25 3.58 5.07
C SER A 98 11.62 3.19 4.55
N GLU A 99 12.63 3.18 5.41
CA GLU A 99 13.98 2.72 5.07
C GLU A 99 13.98 1.25 4.64
N TYR A 100 13.24 0.40 5.35
CA TYR A 100 13.02 -0.99 4.95
C TYR A 100 12.42 -1.07 3.54
N PHE A 101 11.36 -0.30 3.27
CA PHE A 101 10.68 -0.31 1.98
C PHE A 101 11.59 0.14 0.84
N ILE A 102 12.26 1.28 1.00
CA ILE A 102 13.19 1.83 0.00
C ILE A 102 14.29 0.81 -0.29
N LYS A 103 14.94 0.28 0.75
CA LYS A 103 16.04 -0.68 0.59
C LYS A 103 15.60 -1.95 -0.14
N ASN A 104 14.41 -2.46 0.14
CA ASN A 104 13.98 -3.77 -0.32
C ASN A 104 13.21 -3.75 -1.64
N TYR A 105 12.42 -2.71 -1.91
CA TYR A 105 11.45 -2.71 -3.01
C TYR A 105 11.64 -1.57 -4.01
N VAL A 106 12.18 -0.43 -3.60
CA VAL A 106 12.43 0.69 -4.53
C VAL A 106 13.72 0.42 -5.29
N LYS A 107 13.61 -0.02 -6.55
CA LYS A 107 14.74 -0.40 -7.39
C LYS A 107 14.80 0.43 -8.65
N ARG A 108 16.01 0.59 -9.16
CA ARG A 108 16.26 1.20 -10.46
C ARG A 108 15.75 0.25 -11.55
N VAL A 109 14.87 0.74 -12.41
CA VAL A 109 14.38 0.03 -13.60
C VAL A 109 15.30 0.33 -14.80
N ASN A 110 15.68 1.60 -14.99
CA ASN A 110 16.69 2.03 -15.97
C ASN A 110 17.37 3.35 -15.54
N SER A 111 18.05 4.09 -16.45
CA SER A 111 18.65 5.41 -16.14
C SER A 111 17.69 6.41 -15.51
N ASP A 112 16.43 6.41 -15.94
CA ASP A 112 15.49 7.50 -15.69
C ASP A 112 14.29 7.09 -14.83
N MET A 113 14.21 5.80 -14.46
CA MET A 113 13.07 5.22 -13.76
C MET A 113 13.49 4.41 -12.54
N TYR A 114 12.76 4.64 -11.45
CA TYR A 114 12.71 3.76 -10.28
C TYR A 114 11.29 3.20 -10.16
N GLY A 115 11.16 1.96 -9.72
CA GLY A 115 9.88 1.31 -9.51
C GLY A 115 9.87 0.51 -8.22
N VAL A 116 8.67 0.20 -7.74
CA VAL A 116 8.46 -0.79 -6.67
C VAL A 116 8.44 -2.16 -7.31
N VAL A 117 9.44 -2.96 -6.95
CA VAL A 117 9.75 -4.22 -7.60
C VAL A 117 9.45 -5.38 -6.68
N SER A 118 8.64 -6.31 -7.16
CA SER A 118 8.37 -7.56 -6.47
C SER A 118 9.63 -8.39 -6.31
N LYS A 119 9.82 -8.96 -5.14
CA LYS A 119 10.90 -9.94 -4.92
C LYS A 119 10.48 -11.32 -5.42
N PRO A 120 11.35 -12.01 -6.18
CA PRO A 120 11.11 -13.39 -6.55
C PRO A 120 10.87 -14.26 -5.32
N PHE A 121 9.92 -15.18 -5.40
CA PHE A 121 9.51 -16.11 -4.33
C PHE A 121 8.83 -15.49 -3.11
N GLU A 122 8.97 -14.18 -2.86
CA GLU A 122 8.21 -13.46 -1.84
C GLU A 122 6.86 -12.96 -2.38
N GLU A 123 6.85 -12.44 -3.62
CA GLU A 123 5.68 -11.76 -4.24
C GLU A 123 5.33 -12.30 -5.63
N ALA A 124 6.34 -12.66 -6.43
CA ALA A 124 6.16 -13.06 -7.82
C ALA A 124 7.22 -14.12 -8.20
N PRO A 125 7.04 -14.88 -9.30
CA PRO A 125 8.08 -15.80 -9.78
C PRO A 125 9.29 -15.08 -10.41
N VAL A 126 9.12 -13.83 -10.86
CA VAL A 126 10.14 -13.03 -11.54
C VAL A 126 10.18 -11.59 -10.98
N LEU A 127 11.19 -10.80 -11.37
CA LEU A 127 11.28 -9.39 -11.01
C LEU A 127 10.28 -8.58 -11.83
N LEU A 128 9.25 -8.04 -11.16
CA LEU A 128 8.24 -7.19 -11.79
C LEU A 128 8.20 -5.83 -11.10
N ALA A 129 8.42 -4.77 -11.86
CA ALA A 129 8.11 -3.42 -11.41
C ALA A 129 6.61 -3.18 -11.54
N THR A 130 5.92 -2.82 -10.46
CA THR A 130 4.45 -2.70 -10.46
C THR A 130 4.01 -1.24 -10.46
N SER A 131 3.02 -0.89 -11.29
CA SER A 131 2.48 0.49 -11.32
C SER A 131 1.73 0.82 -10.03
N GLY A 132 0.87 -0.08 -9.55
CA GLY A 132 0.13 0.09 -8.30
C GLY A 132 1.03 0.21 -7.07
N GLY A 133 2.06 -0.64 -6.97
CA GLY A 133 3.07 -0.55 -5.91
C GLY A 133 3.86 0.75 -5.98
N THR A 134 4.25 1.17 -7.19
CA THR A 134 5.01 2.41 -7.39
C THR A 134 4.17 3.65 -7.08
N GLY A 135 2.89 3.66 -7.45
CA GLY A 135 1.96 4.76 -7.16
C GLY A 135 1.76 4.95 -5.67
N LEU A 136 1.41 3.87 -4.95
CA LEU A 136 1.27 3.93 -3.50
C LEU A 136 2.61 4.22 -2.80
N GLY A 137 3.70 3.63 -3.27
CA GLY A 137 5.04 3.92 -2.75
C GLY A 137 5.43 5.39 -2.93
N LEU A 138 5.13 6.00 -4.09
CA LEU A 138 5.40 7.41 -4.36
C LEU A 138 4.64 8.30 -3.37
N ILE A 139 3.35 8.08 -3.18
CA ILE A 139 2.53 8.85 -2.23
C ILE A 139 3.05 8.66 -0.80
N ALA A 140 3.30 7.40 -0.40
CA ALA A 140 3.73 7.06 0.94
C ALA A 140 5.14 7.57 1.29
N LEU A 141 6.04 7.72 0.32
CA LEU A 141 7.39 8.21 0.53
C LEU A 141 7.53 9.72 0.31
N SER A 142 6.55 10.38 -0.32
CA SER A 142 6.64 11.81 -0.62
C SER A 142 6.73 12.68 0.64
N ASN A 143 6.12 12.25 1.75
CA ASN A 143 6.24 12.94 3.04
C ASN A 143 7.69 12.99 3.59
N LEU A 144 8.53 12.02 3.22
CA LEU A 144 9.93 11.96 3.67
C LEU A 144 10.80 13.05 3.02
N LEU A 145 10.31 13.70 1.97
CA LEU A 145 11.05 14.75 1.26
C LEU A 145 11.24 15.98 2.15
N GLU A 146 10.17 16.41 2.83
CA GLU A 146 10.21 17.55 3.78
C GLU A 146 11.07 17.23 5.00
N GLU A 147 11.16 15.95 5.36
CA GLU A 147 11.96 15.44 6.46
C GLU A 147 13.43 15.16 6.07
N ASN A 148 13.82 15.44 4.80
CA ASN A 148 15.15 15.19 4.24
C ASN A 148 15.63 13.73 4.38
N ARG A 149 14.69 12.77 4.31
CA ARG A 149 14.94 11.32 4.45
C ARG A 149 14.89 10.56 3.13
N ILE A 150 14.52 11.23 2.04
CA ILE A 150 14.58 10.67 0.70
C ILE A 150 15.04 11.73 -0.31
N SER A 151 15.77 11.30 -1.34
CA SER A 151 16.15 12.18 -2.44
C SER A 151 14.95 12.49 -3.32
N LYS A 152 14.75 13.78 -3.63
CA LYS A 152 13.79 14.24 -4.64
C LYS A 152 13.95 13.51 -5.97
N THR A 153 15.18 13.20 -6.37
CA THR A 153 15.46 12.49 -7.61
C THR A 153 14.86 11.09 -7.63
N ILE A 154 14.85 10.38 -6.49
CA ILE A 154 14.22 9.05 -6.41
C ILE A 154 12.72 9.17 -6.67
N LEU A 155 12.05 10.11 -5.98
CA LEU A 155 10.61 10.35 -6.14
C LEU A 155 10.25 10.75 -7.59
N GLN A 156 11.04 11.63 -8.21
CA GLN A 156 10.85 12.03 -9.61
C GLN A 156 10.98 10.83 -10.56
N LYS A 157 11.99 9.97 -10.35
CA LYS A 157 12.17 8.77 -11.18
C LYS A 157 11.08 7.71 -10.95
N MET A 158 10.46 7.68 -9.77
CA MET A 158 9.24 6.89 -9.54
C MET A 158 8.04 7.46 -10.30
N GLY A 159 7.90 8.79 -10.35
CA GLY A 159 6.92 9.46 -11.19
C GLY A 159 7.11 9.15 -12.68
N ASN A 160 8.36 9.18 -13.17
CA ASN A 160 8.68 8.81 -14.56
C ASN A 160 8.25 7.39 -14.91
N PHE A 161 8.43 6.44 -13.98
CA PHE A 161 7.95 5.08 -14.17
C PHE A 161 6.43 5.02 -14.33
N LEU A 162 5.66 5.77 -13.52
CA LEU A 162 4.21 5.80 -13.65
C LEU A 162 3.78 6.39 -15.00
N LEU A 163 4.42 7.47 -15.46
CA LEU A 163 4.16 8.06 -16.78
C LEU A 163 4.46 7.07 -17.91
N PHE A 164 5.56 6.32 -17.80
CA PHE A 164 5.90 5.26 -18.75
C PHE A 164 4.87 4.12 -18.77
N MET A 165 4.30 3.78 -17.61
CA MET A 165 3.30 2.72 -17.49
C MET A 165 1.89 3.13 -17.92
N GLN A 166 1.65 4.42 -18.14
CA GLN A 166 0.36 4.93 -18.60
C GLN A 166 0.19 4.73 -20.11
N ASN A 167 -0.94 4.17 -20.53
CA ASN A 167 -1.28 4.03 -21.94
C ASN A 167 -1.98 5.29 -22.50
N GLU A 168 -2.24 5.30 -23.80
CA GLU A 168 -2.86 6.43 -24.51
C GLU A 168 -4.29 6.78 -24.02
N PHE A 169 -4.98 5.86 -23.36
CA PHE A 169 -6.32 6.05 -22.80
C PHE A 169 -6.31 6.50 -21.33
N GLY A 170 -5.12 6.62 -20.72
CA GLY A 170 -4.94 7.01 -19.33
C GLY A 170 -4.97 5.85 -18.32
N ASP A 171 -5.16 4.61 -18.79
CA ASP A 171 -5.03 3.41 -17.95
C ASP A 171 -3.55 3.06 -17.71
N PHE A 172 -3.29 2.23 -16.71
CA PHE A 172 -1.94 1.80 -16.37
C PHE A 172 -1.75 0.31 -16.63
N TRP A 173 -0.63 -0.04 -17.27
CA TRP A 173 -0.17 -1.43 -17.27
C TRP A 173 0.11 -1.88 -15.83
N PRO A 174 -0.27 -3.10 -15.43
CA PRO A 174 -0.17 -3.52 -14.02
C PRO A 174 1.30 -3.68 -13.58
N SER A 175 2.14 -4.17 -14.48
CA SER A 175 3.54 -4.45 -14.20
C SER A 175 4.41 -4.43 -15.46
N TYR A 176 5.69 -4.19 -15.26
CA TYR A 176 6.74 -4.25 -16.26
C TYR A 176 7.81 -5.25 -15.80
N GLU A 177 8.06 -6.26 -16.62
CA GLU A 177 9.18 -7.18 -16.42
C GLU A 177 10.46 -6.50 -16.90
N PHE A 178 11.50 -6.53 -16.07
CA PHE A 178 12.78 -5.89 -16.36
C PHE A 178 13.92 -6.73 -15.79
N GLY A 179 15.02 -6.80 -16.54
CA GLY A 179 16.16 -7.64 -16.25
C GLY A 179 17.14 -7.63 -17.41
#